data_AF-A0A8J3WA33-F1
#
_entry.id   AF-A0A8J3WA33-F1
#
_cell.length_a   1.000
_cell.length_b   1.000
_cell.length_c   1.000
_cell.angle_alpha   90.00
_cell.angle_beta   90.00
_cell.angle_gamma   90.00
#
_symmetry.space_group_name_H-M   'P 1'
#
loop_
_entity.id
_entity.type
_entity.pdbx_description
1 polymer ?
#
loop_
_entity_poly.entity_id
_entity_poly.type
_entity_poly.pdbx_seq_one_letter_code
_entity_poly.pdbx_strand_id
1 'polypeptide(L)' 'MAYRYRRGISLIGLIYILIGLYVAWVYDYITPGLLRDIAEALLAVLLWFLVLLGVDLHLG' A
#
# COMPACT_ATOMS: atom_id res chain seq x y z
N MET A 1 21.68 25.23 -18.22
CA MET A 1 21.55 23.80 -18.62
C MET A 1 20.35 23.23 -17.88
N ALA A 2 19.24 22.99 -18.57
CA ALA A 2 18.01 22.52 -17.93
C ALA A 2 18.09 21.00 -17.74
N TYR A 3 18.27 20.54 -16.50
CA TYR A 3 18.11 19.14 -16.14
C TYR A 3 16.63 18.77 -16.30
N ARG A 4 16.26 18.30 -17.49
CA ARG A 4 14.99 17.60 -17.72
C ARG A 4 15.03 16.31 -16.91
N TYR A 5 14.61 16.39 -15.66
CA TYR A 5 14.32 15.24 -14.81
C TYR A 5 13.15 14.50 -15.48
N ARG A 6 13.45 13.57 -16.39
CA ARG A 6 12.46 12.63 -16.92
C ARG A 6 11.96 11.86 -15.70
N ARG A 7 10.80 12.26 -15.17
CA ARG A 7 9.98 11.51 -14.21
C ARG A 7 9.42 10.23 -14.87
N GLY A 8 10.28 9.45 -15.51
CA GLY A 8 9.97 8.05 -15.78
C GLY A 8 10.44 7.30 -14.54
N ILE A 9 9.56 6.50 -13.95
CA ILE A 9 10.00 5.47 -12.99
C ILE A 9 11.12 4.73 -13.71
N SER A 10 12.36 4.88 -13.23
CA SER A 10 13.49 4.18 -13.83
C SER A 10 13.19 2.69 -13.75
N LEU A 11 13.43 1.94 -14.82
CA LEU A 11 13.35 0.47 -14.81
C LEU A 11 14.08 -0.11 -13.59
N ILE A 12 15.19 0.53 -13.20
CA ILE A 12 15.95 0.21 -11.99
C ILE A 12 15.11 0.38 -10.72
N GLY A 13 14.36 1.48 -10.60
CA GLY A 13 13.46 1.71 -9.48
C GLY A 13 12.31 0.72 -9.43
N LEU A 14 11.75 0.35 -10.59
CA LEU A 14 10.70 -0.66 -10.66
C LEU A 14 11.20 -2.04 -10.23
N ILE A 15 12.39 -2.44 -10.70
CA ILE A 15 13.04 -3.69 -10.30
C ILE A 15 13.33 -3.67 -8.80
N TYR A 16 13.81 -2.55 -8.25
CA TYR A 16 14.09 -2.43 -6.83
C TYR A 16 12.82 -2.65 -5.97
N ILE A 17 11.69 -2.06 -6.38
CA ILE A 17 10.40 -2.25 -5.69
C ILE A 17 9.95 -3.72 -5.76
N LEU A 18 10.05 -4.36 -6.93
CA LEU A 18 9.68 -5.77 -7.11
C LEU A 18 10.53 -6.70 -6.24
N ILE A 19 11.84 -6.47 -6.19
CA ILE A 19 12.76 -7.25 -5.34
C ILE A 19 12.44 -7.03 -3.87
N GLY A 20 12.21 -5.79 -3.45
CA GLY A 20 11.82 -5.47 -2.07
C GLY A 20 10.53 -6.18 -1.65
N LEU A 21 9.53 -6.21 -2.53
CA LEU A 21 8.27 -6.93 -2.29
C LEU A 21 8.48 -8.44 -2.19
N TYR A 22 9.30 -9.01 -3.08
CA TYR A 22 9.64 -10.43 -3.06
C TYR A 22 10.38 -10.83 -1.79
N VAL A 23 11.40 -10.06 -1.39
CA VAL A 23 12.15 -10.27 -0.15
C VAL A 23 11.21 -10.16 1.05
N ALA A 24 10.36 -9.14 1.11
CA ALA A 24 9.42 -8.97 2.21
C ALA A 24 8.42 -10.15 2.34
N TRP A 25 8.07 -10.79 1.22
CA TRP A 25 7.25 -12.00 1.19
C TRP A 25 8.02 -13.25 1.64
N VAL A 26 9.26 -13.43 1.18
CA VAL A 26 10.11 -14.60 1.49
C VAL A 26 10.55 -14.62 2.96
N TYR A 27 10.81 -13.46 3.54
CA TYR A 27 11.25 -13.33 4.93
C TYR A 27 10.07 -13.21 5.92
N ASP A 28 8.83 -13.39 5.46
CA ASP A 28 7.62 -13.31 6.28
C ASP A 28 7.43 -11.95 7.00
N TYR A 29 8.10 -10.89 6.51
CA TYR A 29 7.91 -9.52 7.01
C TYR A 29 6.51 -8.99 6.68
N ILE A 30 5.95 -9.40 5.54
CA ILE A 30 4.57 -9.09 5.13
C ILE A 30 3.79 -10.40 5.12
N THR A 31 3.41 -10.84 6.32
CA THR A 31 2.46 -11.95 6.46
C THR A 31 1.11 -11.50 5.90
N PRO A 32 0.30 -12.39 5.27
CA PRO A 32 -1.03 -12.04 4.77
C PRO A 32 -1.95 -11.43 5.86
N GLY A 33 -1.77 -11.88 7.11
CA GLY A 33 -2.47 -11.31 8.27
C GLY A 33 -2.08 -9.86 8.54
N LEU A 34 -0.78 -9.55 8.53
CA LEU A 34 -0.28 -8.20 8.76
C LEU A 34 -0.76 -7.23 7.65
N LEU A 35 -0.76 -7.69 6.39
CA LEU A 35 -1.29 -6.91 5.28
C LEU A 35 -2.80 -6.64 5.41
N ARG A 36 -3.56 -7.65 5.88
CA ARG A 36 -4.98 -7.52 6.18
C ARG A 36 -5.22 -6.52 7.31
N ASP A 37 -4.47 -6.61 8.41
CA ASP A 37 -4.60 -5.70 9.56
C ASP A 37 -4.31 -4.25 9.14
N ILE A 38 -3.27 -4.03 8.33
CA ILE A 38 -2.97 -2.70 7.78
C ILE A 38 -4.11 -2.22 6.86
N ALA A 39 -4.65 -3.08 6.00
CA ALA A 39 -5.75 -2.72 5.12
C ALA A 39 -7.00 -2.35 5.92
N GLU A 40 -7.35 -3.12 6.96
CA GLU A 40 -8.45 -2.83 7.87
C GLU A 40 -8.23 -1.52 8.63
N ALA A 41 -7.01 -1.25 9.11
CA ALA A 41 -6.68 0.00 9.78
C ALA A 41 -6.77 1.21 8.83
N LEU A 42 -6.25 1.10 7.61
CA LEU A 42 -6.36 2.14 6.58
C LEU A 42 -7.82 2.38 6.20
N LEU A 43 -8.59 1.31 6.02
CA LEU A 43 -10.03 1.40 5.80
C LEU A 43 -10.70 2.11 6.98
N ALA A 44 -10.45 1.71 8.23
CA ALA A 44 -11.03 2.39 9.39
C ALA A 44 -10.74 3.90 9.40
N VAL A 45 -9.50 4.30 9.09
CA VAL A 45 -9.08 5.70 9.01
C VAL A 45 -9.64 6.45 7.79
N LEU A 46 -10.01 5.77 6.71
CA LEU A 46 -10.68 6.40 5.56
C LEU A 46 -12.19 6.46 5.75
N LEU A 47 -12.76 5.41 6.34
CA LEU A 47 -14.19 5.21 6.51
C LEU A 47 -14.75 5.88 7.76
N TRP A 48 -13.93 6.39 8.69
CA TRP A 48 -14.43 7.12 9.88
C TRP A 48 -15.36 8.28 9.53
N PHE A 49 -15.12 8.99 8.41
CA PHE A 49 -16.02 10.02 7.91
C PHE A 49 -17.36 9.45 7.42
N LEU A 50 -17.35 8.24 6.86
CA LEU A 50 -18.55 7.53 6.42
C LEU A 50 -19.37 7.01 7.60
N VAL A 51 -18.72 6.65 8.71
CA VAL A 51 -19.39 6.34 9.99
C VAL A 51 -20.17 7.55 10.48
N LEU A 52 -19.60 8.76 10.41
CA LEU A 52 -20.32 10.00 10.74
C LEU A 52 -21.45 10.31 9.74
N LEU A 53 -21.35 9.82 8.51
CA LEU A 53 -22.38 9.94 7.46
C LEU A 53 -23.51 8.88 7.60
N GLY A 54 -23.38 7.92 8.52
CA GLY A 54 -24.36 6.84 8.72
C GLY A 54 -24.28 5.71 7.68
N VAL A 55 -23.17 5.60 6.96
CA VAL A 55 -22.93 4.50 6.01
C VAL A 55 -22.24 3.36 6.77
N ASP A 56 -23.03 2.36 7.16
CA ASP A 56 -22.55 1.14 7.82
C ASP A 56 -21.89 0.22 6.78
N LEU A 57 -20.58 0.03 6.87
CA LEU A 57 -19.81 -0.83 5.97
C LEU A 57 -19.72 -2.23 6.57
N HIS A 58 -20.77 -3.02 6.36
CA HIS A 58 -20.72 -4.47 6.57
C HIS A 58 -19.86 -5.11 5.45
N LEU A 59 -18.58 -5.34 5.75
CA LEU A 59 -17.79 -6.34 5.03
C LEU A 59 -18.17 -7.71 5.61
N GLY A 60 -19.21 -8.32 5.02
CA GLY A 60 -19.64 -9.69 5.30
C GLY A 60 -18.75 -10.74 4.62
#